data_AF-A0AAD8BRC5-F1
#
_entry.id   AF-A0AAD8BRC5-F1
#
_cell.length_a   1.000
_cell.length_b   1.000
_cell.length_c   1.000
_cell.angle_alpha   90.00
_cell.angle_beta   90.00
_cell.angle_gamma   90.00
#
_symmetry.space_group_name_H-M   'P 1'
#
loop_
_entity.id
_entity.type
_entity.pdbx_description
1 polymer ?
#
loop_
_entity_poly.entity_id
_entity_poly.type
_entity_poly.pdbx_seq_one_letter_code
_entity_poly.pdbx_strand_id
1 'polypeptide(L)' 'PLMKPLLLFWLLLVNCFEAAYNSYEGAYKCYDAYLENIPRPCGSHNPNQNVVDLREPQSPGPFHDLTIFELTQ' A
#
# COMPACT_ATOMS: atom_id res chain seq x y z
N PRO A 1 12.65 -5.96 -25.77
CA PRO A 1 11.97 -4.97 -24.92
C PRO A 1 11.86 -5.32 -23.42
N LEU A 2 12.13 -6.57 -23.01
CA LEU A 2 12.02 -7.05 -21.62
C LEU A 2 13.23 -6.72 -20.70
N MET A 3 14.34 -6.20 -21.25
CA MET A 3 15.59 -5.98 -20.50
C MET A 3 15.67 -4.64 -19.75
N LYS A 4 14.87 -3.64 -20.13
CA LYS A 4 14.87 -2.32 -19.49
C LYS A 4 14.43 -2.34 -18.01
N PRO A 5 13.35 -3.04 -17.59
CA PRO A 5 12.93 -3.01 -16.19
C PRO A 5 13.93 -3.71 -15.25
N LEU A 6 14.60 -4.77 -15.71
CA LEU A 6 15.61 -5.49 -14.93
C LEU A 6 16.87 -4.66 -14.67
N LEU A 7 17.32 -3.87 -15.66
CA LEU A 7 18.47 -2.97 -15.52
C LEU A 7 18.17 -1.80 -14.56
N LEU A 8 16.97 -1.24 -14.62
CA LEU A 8 16.52 -0.20 -13.69
C LEU A 8 16.41 -0.72 -12.26
N PHE A 9 15.87 -1.94 -12.08
CA PHE A 9 15.79 -2.59 -10.77
C PHE A 9 17.18 -2.83 -10.15
N TRP A 10 18.14 -3.28 -10.97
CA TRP A 10 19.53 -3.48 -10.54
C TRP A 10 20.23 -2.18 -10.15
N LEU A 11 20.06 -1.12 -10.94
CA LEU A 11 20.67 0.19 -10.65
C LEU A 11 20.06 0.85 -9.39
N LEU A 12 18.77 0.67 -9.15
CA LEU A 12 18.13 1.15 -7.91
C LEU A 12 18.65 0.38 -6.70
N LEU A 13 18.77 -0.94 -6.78
CA LEU A 13 19.27 -1.77 -5.68
C LEU A 13 20.73 -1.45 -5.32
N VAL A 14 21.62 -1.33 -6.30
CA VAL A 14 23.05 -1.05 -6.04
C VAL A 14 23.26 0.35 -5.47
N ASN A 15 22.63 1.37 -6.07
CA ASN A 15 22.78 2.74 -5.57
C ASN A 15 22.13 2.92 -4.19
N CYS A 16 21.04 2.21 -3.90
CA CYS A 16 20.42 2.27 -2.57
C CYS A 16 21.18 1.50 -1.50
N PHE A 17 21.84 0.40 -1.86
CA PHE A 17 22.70 -0.34 -0.94
C PHE A 17 23.88 0.52 -0.47
N GLU A 18 24.59 1.18 -1.38
CA GLU A 18 25.72 2.05 -1.00
C GLU A 18 25.27 3.30 -0.23
N ALA A 19 24.14 3.91 -0.60
CA ALA A 19 23.61 5.08 0.10
C ALA A 19 23.16 4.73 1.54
N ALA A 20 22.49 3.59 1.74
CA ALA A 20 22.01 3.15 3.04
C ALA A 20 23.14 2.68 3.97
N TYR A 21 24.20 2.09 3.42
CA TYR A 21 25.37 1.68 4.19
C TYR A 21 26.16 2.87 4.75
N ASN A 22 26.22 3.97 4.00
CA ASN A 22 27.07 5.12 4.34
C ASN A 22 26.36 6.22 5.15
N SER A 23 25.02 6.25 5.21
CA SER A 23 24.29 7.24 6.00
C SER A 23 22.84 6.84 6.27
N TYR A 24 22.36 7.11 7.49
CA TYR A 24 20.95 6.99 7.86
C TYR A 24 20.03 7.82 6.95
N GLU A 25 20.48 9.01 6.50
CA GLU A 25 19.70 9.81 5.55
C GLU A 25 19.61 9.19 4.15
N GLY A 26 20.65 8.45 3.73
CA GLY A 26 20.65 7.74 2.44
C GLY A 26 19.64 6.61 2.42
N ALA A 27 19.47 5.92 3.55
CA ALA A 27 18.47 4.87 3.71
C ALA A 27 17.03 5.42 3.59
N TYR A 28 16.71 6.54 4.23
CA TYR A 28 15.37 7.14 4.16
C TYR A 28 15.01 7.62 2.74
N LYS A 29 15.96 8.23 2.02
CA LYS A 29 15.72 8.66 0.62
C LYS A 29 15.40 7.50 -0.32
N CYS A 30 16.04 6.35 -0.10
CA CYS A 30 15.76 5.13 -0.88
C CYS A 30 14.42 4.50 -0.53
N TYR A 31 14.04 4.55 0.75
CA TYR A 31 12.73 4.11 1.19
C TYR A 31 11.61 4.99 0.59
N ASP A 32 11.79 6.31 0.57
CA ASP A 32 10.84 7.24 -0.03
C ASP A 32 10.71 7.02 -1.54
N ALA A 33 11.83 6.89 -2.26
CA ALA A 33 11.84 6.60 -3.69
C ALA A 33 11.19 5.24 -4.02
N TYR A 34 11.37 4.23 -3.16
CA TYR A 34 10.69 2.95 -3.29
C TYR A 34 9.16 3.12 -3.11
N LEU A 35 8.73 3.84 -2.08
CA LEU A 35 7.31 4.11 -1.82
C LEU A 35 6.62 4.88 -2.96
N GLU A 36 7.32 5.81 -3.62
CA GLU A 36 6.79 6.53 -4.78
C GLU A 36 6.53 5.63 -5.99
N ASN A 37 7.30 4.54 -6.13
CA ASN A 37 7.22 3.62 -7.26
C ASN A 37 6.34 2.38 -7.01
N ILE A 38 5.89 2.16 -5.77
CA ILE A 38 4.89 1.13 -5.49
C ILE A 38 3.52 1.64 -5.95
N PRO A 39 2.83 0.93 -6.86
CA PRO A 39 1.44 1.24 -7.16
C PRO A 39 0.66 1.15 -5.85
N ARG A 40 0.13 2.28 -5.36
CA ARG A 40 -0.67 2.27 -4.13
C ARG A 40 -1.88 1.35 -4.38
N PRO A 41 -1.98 0.19 -3.72
CA PRO A 41 -3.10 -0.74 -3.93
C PRO A 41 -4.41 -0.13 -3.41
N CYS A 42 -4.30 0.85 -2.51
CA CYS A 42 -5.39 1.56 -1.89
C CYS A 42 -5.35 3.01 -2.37
N GLY A 43 -6.25 3.37 -3.28
CA GLY A 43 -6.55 4.75 -3.66
C GLY A 43 -7.92 5.15 -3.14
N SER A 44 -8.24 6.44 -3.18
CA SER A 44 -9.62 6.90 -2.92
C SER A 44 -10.62 6.36 -3.94
N HIS A 45 -10.15 5.85 -5.08
CA HIS A 45 -10.96 5.33 -6.17
C HIS A 45 -10.49 3.94 -6.59
N ASN A 46 -11.44 3.06 -6.92
CA ASN A 46 -11.14 1.80 -7.59
C ASN A 46 -11.09 1.98 -9.14
N PRO A 47 -10.72 0.96 -9.94
CA PRO A 47 -10.66 1.05 -11.40
C PRO A 47 -11.98 1.45 -12.09
N ASN A 48 -13.12 1.27 -11.41
CA ASN A 48 -14.44 1.67 -11.88
C ASN A 48 -14.81 3.11 -11.47
N GLN A 49 -13.85 3.89 -10.94
CA GLN A 49 -14.03 5.25 -10.42
C GLN A 49 -14.98 5.37 -9.22
N ASN A 50 -15.28 4.27 -8.54
CA ASN A 50 -16.06 4.34 -7.30
C ASN A 50 -15.16 4.79 -6.14
N VAL A 51 -15.69 5.68 -5.30
CA VAL A 51 -15.00 6.15 -4.10
C VAL A 51 -15.18 5.13 -2.97
N VAL A 52 -14.11 4.85 -2.23
CA VAL A 52 -14.19 4.07 -0.99
C VAL A 52 -14.63 5.01 0.14
N ASP A 53 -15.84 4.82 0.66
CA ASP A 53 -16.28 5.47 1.89
C ASP A 53 -15.66 4.76 3.09
N LEU A 54 -14.77 5.44 3.80
CA LEU A 54 -14.08 4.92 4.98
C LEU A 54 -14.81 5.22 6.30
N ARG A 55 -16.01 5.83 6.24
CA ARG A 55 -16.82 6.07 7.44
C ARG A 55 -17.36 4.76 7.98
N GLU A 56 -17.37 4.64 9.30
CA GLU A 56 -18.01 3.51 9.96
C GLU A 56 -19.53 3.54 9.70
N PRO A 57 -20.13 2.42 9.26
CA PRO A 57 -21.57 2.36 9.03
C PRO A 57 -22.33 2.55 10.35
N GLN A 58 -23.43 3.29 10.31
CA GLN A 58 -24.25 3.61 11.50
C GLN A 58 -25.03 2.39 12.04
N SER A 59 -25.13 1.33 11.25
CA SER A 59 -25.79 0.09 11.63
C SER A 59 -24.94 -1.10 11.17
N PRO A 60 -25.00 -2.23 11.90
CA PRO A 60 -24.34 -3.45 11.48
C PRO A 60 -24.81 -3.88 10.08
N GLY A 61 -23.86 -4.32 9.25
CA GLY A 61 -24.17 -4.88 7.93
C GLY A 61 -24.72 -6.30 8.05
N PRO A 62 -25.29 -6.89 6.97
CA PRO A 62 -25.99 -8.18 7.03
C PRO A 62 -25.13 -9.39 7.44
N PHE A 63 -23.82 -9.22 7.53
CA PHE A 63 -22.86 -10.23 7.99
C PHE A 63 -22.26 -9.88 9.36
N HIS A 64 -22.99 -9.15 10.19
CA HIS A 64 -22.56 -8.84 11.54
C HIS A 64 -22.74 -10.05 12.47
N ASP A 65 -21.93 -10.09 13.53
CA ASP A 65 -22.09 -11.08 14.59
C ASP A 65 -23.45 -10.91 15.27
N LEU A 66 -24.12 -12.02 15.58
CA LEU A 66 -25.40 -11.99 16.27
C LEU A 66 -25.24 -11.36 17.65
N THR A 67 -26.10 -10.38 17.94
CA THR A 67 -26.24 -9.83 19.27
C THR A 67 -26.89 -10.86 20.21
N ILE A 68 -26.70 -10.67 21.52
CA ILE A 68 -27.34 -11.53 22.54
C ILE A 68 -28.86 -11.55 22.35
N PHE A 69 -29.46 -10.43 21.96
CA PHE A 69 -30.89 -10.34 21.71
C PHE A 69 -31.32 -11.23 20.53
N GLU A 70 -30.60 -11.17 19.41
CA GLU A 70 -30.89 -11.97 18.21
C GLU A 70 -30.65 -13.46 18.43
N LEU A 71 -29.70 -13.82 19.31
CA LEU A 71 -29.46 -15.21 19.71
C LEU A 71 -30.63 -15.81 20.52
N THR A 72 -31.47 -14.98 21.13
CA THR A 72 -32.57 -15.40 22.02
C THR A 72 -33.96 -15.31 21.41
N GLN A 73 -34.08 -14.87 20.15
CA GLN A 73 -35.33 -14.81 19.38
C GLN A 73 -35.62 -16.17 18.73
#